data_AF-A0A7X4JN28-F1
#
_entry.id   AF-A0A7X4JN28-F1
#
_cell.length_a   1.000
_cell.length_b   1.000
_cell.length_c   1.000
_cell.angle_alpha   90.00
_cell.angle_beta   90.00
_cell.angle_gamma   90.00
#
_symmetry.space_group_name_H-M   'P 1'
#
loop_
_entity.id
_entity.type
_entity.pdbx_description
1 polymer ?
#
loop_
_entity_poly.entity_id
_entity_poly.type
_entity_poly.pdbx_seq_one_letter_code
_entity_poly.pdbx_strand_id
1 'polypeptide(L)'
;MKRIVTHADPDLDAIVSAWIAQDFLFQAHASEVLFVNRKVPEKLMQHADCLVDVGNVYCPENYRFDHKPPAFENRNSTCAARLIYEYLLGTDVAVRHLAHLVEITYQGDTHRNSEALKQSRIDGPHAKLKQLKTEYEDTAAVYQQMVLWLRSYTKDL
;
A
#
# COMPACT_ATOMS: atom_id res chain seq x y z
N MET A 1 -11.36 0.84 16.72
CA MET A 1 -10.17 1.20 15.93
C MET A 1 -9.95 0.08 14.92
N LYS A 2 -9.77 0.42 13.63
CA LYS A 2 -9.54 -0.54 12.54
C LYS A 2 -8.07 -0.92 12.46
N ARG A 3 -7.79 -2.21 12.27
CA ARG A 3 -6.42 -2.74 12.14
C ARG A 3 -6.10 -3.08 10.69
N ILE A 4 -5.20 -2.31 10.10
CA ILE A 4 -4.64 -2.53 8.77
C ILE A 4 -3.29 -3.21 8.97
N VAL A 5 -3.06 -4.36 8.35
CA VAL A 5 -1.81 -5.12 8.53
C VAL A 5 -1.05 -5.17 7.22
N THR A 6 0.25 -4.88 7.28
CA THR A 6 1.20 -5.00 6.15
C THR A 6 2.57 -5.47 6.66
N HIS A 7 3.57 -5.63 5.77
CA HIS A 7 4.86 -6.20 6.14
C HIS A 7 5.88 -5.20 6.71
N ALA A 8 6.73 -5.64 7.65
CA ALA A 8 7.57 -4.79 8.52
C ALA A 8 8.81 -4.15 7.90
N ASP A 9 9.20 -4.56 6.70
CA ASP A 9 10.17 -3.87 5.86
C ASP A 9 9.46 -3.35 4.60
N PRO A 10 8.55 -2.37 4.72
CA PRO A 10 7.61 -2.02 3.66
C PRO A 10 8.37 -1.44 2.45
N ASP A 11 7.95 -1.89 1.27
CA ASP A 11 8.23 -1.21 0.01
C ASP A 11 7.11 -0.20 -0.29
N LEU A 12 7.13 0.39 -1.48
CA LEU A 12 6.13 1.40 -1.83
C LEU A 12 4.72 0.80 -1.93
N ASP A 13 4.58 -0.47 -2.34
CA ASP A 13 3.27 -1.11 -2.47
C ASP A 13 2.62 -1.30 -1.10
N ALA A 14 3.38 -1.80 -0.13
CA ALA A 14 2.95 -1.90 1.27
C ALA A 14 2.55 -0.53 1.87
N ILE A 15 3.35 0.52 1.65
CA ILE A 15 3.06 1.87 2.16
C ILE A 15 1.79 2.44 1.52
N VAL A 16 1.72 2.45 0.19
CA VAL A 16 0.62 3.10 -0.56
C VAL A 16 -0.69 2.35 -0.33
N SER A 17 -0.68 1.02 -0.35
CA SER A 17 -1.89 0.23 -0.08
C SER A 17 -2.41 0.42 1.36
N ALA A 18 -1.51 0.46 2.36
CA ALA A 18 -1.90 0.72 3.74
C ALA A 18 -2.43 2.15 3.94
N TRP A 19 -1.82 3.14 3.29
CA TRP A 19 -2.31 4.52 3.28
C TRP A 19 -3.69 4.64 2.61
N ILE A 20 -3.90 3.99 1.45
CA ILE A 20 -5.21 3.97 0.80
C ILE A 20 -6.27 3.35 1.73
N ALA A 21 -5.93 2.26 2.41
CA ALA A 21 -6.82 1.64 3.39
C ALA A 21 -7.14 2.60 4.56
N GLN A 22 -6.13 3.30 5.07
CA GLN A 22 -6.28 4.22 6.20
C GLN A 22 -7.12 5.45 5.85
N ASP A 23 -6.76 6.17 4.79
CA ASP A 23 -7.31 7.49 4.47
C ASP A 23 -8.60 7.44 3.64
N PHE A 24 -8.86 6.33 2.94
CA PHE A 24 -9.98 6.23 2.01
C PHE A 24 -10.95 5.10 2.38
N LEU A 25 -10.47 3.86 2.55
CA LEU A 25 -11.34 2.73 2.91
C LEU A 25 -11.95 2.91 4.31
N PHE A 26 -11.13 3.30 5.28
CA PHE A 26 -11.54 3.48 6.67
C PHE A 26 -11.66 4.96 7.08
N GLN A 27 -11.90 5.88 6.13
CA GLN A 27 -11.97 7.34 6.40
C GLN A 27 -12.90 7.75 7.55
N ALA A 28 -13.97 6.99 7.81
CA ALA A 28 -14.94 7.24 8.87
C ALA A 28 -14.56 6.59 10.23
N HIS A 29 -13.41 5.94 10.33
CA HIS A 29 -12.99 5.16 11.49
C HIS A 29 -11.56 5.49 11.88
N ALA A 30 -11.30 5.61 13.19
CA ALA A 30 -9.93 5.58 13.68
C ALA A 30 -9.27 4.25 13.28
N SER A 31 -8.08 4.30 12.70
CA SER A 31 -7.34 3.13 12.23
C SER A 31 -5.87 3.18 12.65
N GLU A 32 -5.27 2.00 12.80
CA GLU A 32 -3.84 1.79 13.05
C GLU A 32 -3.26 0.87 11.98
N VAL A 33 -1.99 1.09 11.63
CA VAL A 33 -1.24 0.21 10.73
C VAL A 33 -0.26 -0.62 11.54
N LEU A 34 -0.37 -1.94 11.41
CA LEU A 34 0.46 -2.91 12.09
C LEU A 34 1.44 -3.53 11.09
N PHE A 35 2.72 -3.47 11.43
CA PHE A 35 3.81 -3.99 10.64
C PHE A 35 4.23 -5.37 11.14
N VAL A 36 4.17 -6.39 10.29
CA VAL A 36 4.45 -7.78 10.67
C VAL A 36 5.43 -8.47 9.72
N ASN A 37 5.94 -9.61 10.13
CA ASN A 37 6.68 -10.47 9.20
C ASN A 37 5.77 -10.93 8.05
N ARG A 38 6.34 -11.14 6.85
CA ARG A 38 5.60 -11.60 5.66
C ARG A 38 4.77 -12.87 5.92
N LYS A 39 5.26 -13.75 6.82
CA LYS A 39 4.48 -14.87 7.34
C LYS A 39 3.58 -14.39 8.48
N VAL A 40 2.36 -14.01 8.13
CA VAL A 40 1.36 -13.53 9.09
C VAL A 40 0.87 -14.69 9.96
N PRO A 41 0.82 -14.55 11.29
CA PRO A 41 0.19 -15.53 12.16
C PRO A 41 -1.30 -15.69 11.82
N GLU A 42 -1.82 -16.92 11.78
CA GLU A 42 -3.23 -17.20 11.44
C GLU A 42 -4.22 -16.41 12.29
N LYS A 43 -3.95 -16.31 13.60
CA LYS A 43 -4.76 -15.52 14.53
C LYS A 43 -4.84 -14.04 14.11
N LEU A 44 -3.75 -13.47 13.59
CA LEU A 44 -3.77 -12.10 13.09
C LEU A 44 -4.50 -12.00 11.76
N MET A 45 -4.37 -12.98 10.86
CA MET A 45 -5.13 -13.02 9.61
C MET A 45 -6.65 -13.04 9.85
N GLN A 46 -7.11 -13.73 10.89
CA GLN A 46 -8.53 -13.83 11.24
C GLN A 46 -9.09 -12.56 11.91
N HIS A 47 -8.26 -11.82 12.65
CA HIS A 47 -8.70 -10.66 13.44
C HIS A 47 -8.34 -9.30 12.85
N ALA A 48 -7.53 -9.25 11.78
CA ALA A 48 -7.27 -8.01 11.06
C ALA A 48 -8.53 -7.51 10.36
N ASP A 49 -8.80 -6.21 10.45
CA ASP A 49 -9.88 -5.59 9.66
C ASP A 49 -9.50 -5.53 8.18
N CYS A 50 -8.21 -5.38 7.86
CA CYS A 50 -7.69 -5.36 6.50
C CYS A 50 -6.26 -5.91 6.43
N LEU A 51 -5.96 -6.68 5.38
CA LEU A 51 -4.59 -7.10 5.02
C LEU A 51 -4.23 -6.48 3.67
N VAL A 52 -3.07 -5.83 3.59
CA VAL A 52 -2.54 -5.26 2.35
C VAL A 52 -1.07 -5.66 2.15
N ASP A 53 -0.75 -6.13 0.95
CA ASP A 53 0.58 -6.65 0.56
C ASP A 53 1.14 -7.69 1.55
N VAL A 54 0.25 -8.50 2.12
CA VAL A 54 0.63 -9.53 3.08
C VAL A 54 -0.45 -10.62 3.20
N GLY A 55 -0.03 -11.84 3.54
CA GLY A 55 -0.93 -12.96 3.85
C GLY A 55 -1.32 -13.83 2.66
N ASN A 56 -0.89 -13.48 1.45
CA ASN A 56 -1.02 -14.24 0.22
C ASN A 56 -2.48 -14.60 -0.15
N VAL A 57 -3.41 -13.70 0.16
CA VAL A 57 -4.86 -13.86 -0.09
C VAL A 57 -5.43 -12.61 -0.76
N TYR A 58 -6.26 -12.82 -1.77
CA TYR A 58 -7.12 -11.80 -2.36
C TYR A 58 -8.59 -12.16 -2.09
N CYS A 59 -9.28 -11.30 -1.35
CA CYS A 59 -10.70 -11.40 -1.04
C CYS A 59 -11.20 -10.00 -0.70
N PRO A 60 -11.64 -9.21 -1.70
CA PRO A 60 -12.01 -7.81 -1.52
C PRO A 60 -13.21 -7.63 -0.58
N GLU A 61 -14.11 -8.61 -0.50
CA GLU A 61 -15.27 -8.61 0.41
C GLU A 61 -14.85 -8.64 1.89
N ASN A 62 -13.66 -9.17 2.16
CA ASN A 62 -13.04 -9.21 3.48
C ASN A 62 -11.80 -8.31 3.57
N TYR A 63 -11.64 -7.34 2.66
CA TYR A 63 -10.51 -6.40 2.65
C TYR A 63 -9.14 -7.07 2.70
N ARG A 64 -8.95 -8.13 1.91
CA ARG A 64 -7.67 -8.82 1.73
C ARG A 64 -7.12 -8.50 0.34
N PHE A 65 -6.02 -7.77 0.29
CA PHE A 65 -5.42 -7.25 -0.94
C PHE A 65 -3.94 -7.62 -0.99
N ASP A 66 -3.64 -8.89 -1.27
CA ASP A 66 -2.29 -9.34 -1.61
C ASP A 66 -2.30 -9.95 -3.02
N HIS A 67 -1.16 -9.84 -3.70
CA HIS A 67 -0.96 -10.26 -5.07
C HIS A 67 0.11 -11.36 -5.21
N LYS A 68 0.78 -11.74 -4.11
CA LYS A 68 1.73 -12.86 -4.13
C LYS A 68 0.97 -14.22 -4.12
N PRO A 69 1.51 -15.29 -4.75
CA PRO A 69 0.91 -16.62 -4.73
C PRO A 69 0.61 -17.13 -3.31
N PRO A 70 -0.54 -17.80 -3.06
CA PRO A 70 -1.49 -18.29 -4.07
C PRO A 70 -2.58 -17.29 -4.49
N ALA A 71 -2.63 -16.06 -3.96
CA ALA A 71 -3.67 -15.09 -4.34
C ALA A 71 -3.74 -14.88 -5.86
N PHE A 72 -2.58 -14.75 -6.50
CA PHE A 72 -2.43 -14.72 -7.95
C PHE A 72 -1.27 -15.64 -8.34
N GLU A 73 -1.44 -16.38 -9.43
CA GLU A 73 -0.38 -17.28 -9.94
C GLU A 73 0.87 -16.49 -10.35
N ASN A 74 0.68 -15.39 -11.07
CA ASN A 74 1.74 -14.47 -11.44
C ASN A 74 1.78 -13.26 -10.51
N ARG A 75 2.79 -13.21 -9.63
CA ARG A 75 3.04 -12.08 -8.72
C ARG A 75 3.26 -10.73 -9.41
N ASN A 76 3.57 -10.72 -10.71
CA ASN A 76 3.81 -9.48 -11.47
C ASN A 76 2.59 -9.03 -12.30
N SER A 77 1.43 -9.68 -12.11
CA SER A 77 0.19 -9.33 -12.83
C SER A 77 -0.45 -8.05 -12.30
N THR A 78 -0.35 -7.80 -10.99
CA THR A 78 -0.89 -6.65 -10.27
C THR A 78 -0.03 -6.35 -9.03
N CYS A 79 -0.43 -5.40 -8.18
CA CYS A 79 0.14 -5.10 -6.87
C CYS A 79 -0.99 -4.75 -5.87
N ALA A 80 -0.72 -4.76 -4.56
CA ALA A 80 -1.72 -4.52 -3.53
C ALA A 80 -2.37 -3.13 -3.62
N ALA A 81 -1.58 -2.09 -3.90
CA ALA A 81 -2.07 -0.72 -4.06
C ALA A 81 -3.07 -0.61 -5.21
N ARG A 82 -2.84 -1.33 -6.30
CA ARG A 82 -3.75 -1.39 -7.44
C ARG A 82 -5.03 -2.13 -7.09
N LEU A 83 -4.95 -3.26 -6.38
CA LEU A 83 -6.12 -4.05 -5.97
C LEU A 83 -7.08 -3.24 -5.09
N ILE A 84 -6.58 -2.57 -4.06
CA ILE A 84 -7.44 -1.74 -3.19
C ILE A 84 -7.97 -0.50 -3.91
N TYR A 85 -7.19 0.10 -4.81
CA TYR A 85 -7.63 1.22 -5.63
C TYR A 85 -8.78 0.82 -6.57
N GLU A 86 -8.66 -0.30 -7.28
CA GLU A 86 -9.69 -0.82 -8.18
C GLU A 86 -10.97 -1.20 -7.41
N TYR A 87 -10.84 -1.75 -6.21
CA TYR A 87 -11.97 -1.97 -5.30
C TYR A 87 -12.70 -0.66 -4.98
N LEU A 88 -11.96 0.38 -4.57
CA LEU A 88 -12.54 1.67 -4.20
C LEU A 88 -13.14 2.44 -5.40
N LEU A 89 -12.63 2.24 -6.62
CA LEU A 89 -13.25 2.79 -7.84
C LEU A 89 -14.67 2.28 -8.08
N GLY A 90 -15.01 1.10 -7.56
CA GLY A 90 -16.36 0.54 -7.58
C GLY A 90 -17.28 1.05 -6.46
N THR A 91 -16.82 2.01 -5.65
CA THR A 91 -17.55 2.61 -4.53
C THR A 91 -17.72 4.12 -4.74
N ASP A 92 -18.41 4.79 -3.82
CA ASP A 92 -18.57 6.26 -3.84
C ASP A 92 -17.34 7.03 -3.31
N VAL A 93 -16.25 6.33 -2.96
CA VAL A 93 -15.04 6.98 -2.43
C VAL A 93 -14.23 7.63 -3.56
N ALA A 94 -13.91 8.91 -3.40
CA ALA A 94 -13.21 9.70 -4.41
C ALA A 94 -11.70 9.37 -4.48
N VAL A 95 -11.33 8.30 -5.17
CA VAL A 95 -9.91 7.87 -5.32
C VAL A 95 -9.29 8.13 -6.68
N ARG A 96 -10.05 8.57 -7.69
CA ARG A 96 -9.57 8.67 -9.09
C ARG A 96 -8.29 9.50 -9.28
N HIS A 97 -8.08 10.53 -8.47
CA HIS A 97 -6.88 11.37 -8.47
C HIS A 97 -5.59 10.58 -8.13
N LEU A 98 -5.71 9.41 -7.50
CA LEU A 98 -4.58 8.55 -7.15
C LEU A 98 -4.06 7.71 -8.33
N ALA A 99 -4.71 7.74 -9.50
CA ALA A 99 -4.40 6.86 -10.63
C ALA A 99 -2.91 6.87 -11.00
N HIS A 100 -2.28 8.05 -11.06
CA HIS A 100 -0.85 8.16 -11.40
C HIS A 100 0.04 7.51 -10.33
N LEU A 101 -0.23 7.78 -9.05
CA LEU A 101 0.51 7.19 -7.93
C LEU A 101 0.38 5.66 -7.91
N VAL A 102 -0.82 5.14 -8.13
CA VAL A 102 -1.08 3.70 -8.17
C VAL A 102 -0.32 3.05 -9.32
N GLU A 103 -0.31 3.69 -10.50
CA GLU A 103 0.41 3.17 -11.68
C GLU A 103 1.93 3.12 -11.46
N ILE A 104 2.55 4.18 -10.91
CA ILE A 104 4.00 4.15 -10.63
C ILE A 104 4.36 3.14 -9.54
N THR A 105 3.46 2.91 -8.57
CA THR A 105 3.63 1.89 -7.53
C THR A 105 3.59 0.49 -8.13
N TYR A 106 2.59 0.20 -8.97
CA TYR A 106 2.48 -1.04 -9.73
C TYR A 106 3.73 -1.32 -10.59
N GLN A 107 4.21 -0.32 -11.31
CA GLN A 107 5.41 -0.44 -12.13
C GLN A 107 6.65 -0.76 -11.29
N GLY A 108 6.75 -0.16 -10.10
CA GLY A 108 7.84 -0.41 -9.15
C GLY A 108 7.86 -1.84 -8.61
N ASP A 109 6.71 -2.33 -8.14
CA ASP A 109 6.59 -3.67 -7.54
C ASP A 109 6.69 -4.80 -8.59
N THR A 110 6.21 -4.56 -9.82
CA THR A 110 6.26 -5.58 -10.90
C THR A 110 7.50 -5.49 -11.81
N HIS A 111 8.54 -4.78 -11.36
CA HIS A 111 9.83 -4.63 -12.04
C HIS A 111 9.73 -4.15 -13.50
N ARG A 112 8.81 -3.22 -13.78
CA ARG A 112 8.70 -2.59 -15.09
C ARG A 112 9.84 -1.60 -15.32
N ASN A 113 9.99 -1.16 -16.57
CA ASN A 113 10.95 -0.15 -16.96
C ASN A 113 10.22 0.94 -17.75
N SER A 114 9.87 2.03 -17.08
CA SER A 114 9.20 3.19 -17.65
C SER A 114 9.94 4.48 -17.26
N GLU A 115 9.79 5.54 -18.05
CA GLU A 115 10.36 6.85 -17.70
C GLU A 115 9.74 7.41 -16.41
N ALA A 116 8.43 7.22 -16.21
CA ALA A 116 7.74 7.63 -14.99
C ALA A 116 8.31 6.94 -13.72
N LEU A 117 8.60 5.64 -13.79
CA LEU A 117 9.22 4.92 -12.69
C LEU A 117 10.67 5.38 -12.45
N LYS A 118 11.44 5.62 -13.52
CA LYS A 118 12.80 6.18 -13.39
C LYS A 118 12.76 7.53 -12.67
N GLN A 119 11.86 8.43 -13.08
CA GLN A 119 11.66 9.72 -12.43
C GLN A 119 11.23 9.56 -10.97
N SER A 120 10.28 8.67 -10.70
CA SER A 120 9.82 8.37 -9.34
C SER A 120 10.97 7.93 -8.39
N ARG A 121 11.98 7.24 -8.93
CA ARG A 121 13.19 6.81 -8.20
C ARG A 121 14.22 7.92 -8.01
N ILE A 122 14.13 9.01 -8.78
CA ILE A 122 15.01 10.19 -8.68
C ILE A 122 14.42 11.19 -7.67
N ASP A 123 13.14 11.57 -7.84
CA ASP A 123 12.51 12.66 -7.07
C ASP A 123 11.02 12.45 -6.76
N GLY A 124 10.53 11.21 -6.83
CA GLY A 124 9.14 10.87 -6.51
C GLY A 124 8.97 9.96 -5.28
N PRO A 125 7.83 9.25 -5.18
CA PRO A 125 7.50 8.43 -4.00
C PRO A 125 8.55 7.37 -3.64
N HIS A 126 9.20 6.75 -4.63
CA HIS A 126 10.27 5.78 -4.37
C HIS A 126 11.50 6.45 -3.77
N ALA A 127 11.91 7.60 -4.31
CA ALA A 127 13.03 8.38 -3.77
C ALA A 127 12.73 8.83 -2.33
N LYS A 128 11.50 9.31 -2.08
CA LYS A 128 11.08 9.75 -0.75
C LYS A 128 11.07 8.61 0.27
N LEU A 129 10.52 7.45 -0.10
CA LEU A 129 10.53 6.28 0.79
C LEU A 129 11.96 5.87 1.14
N LYS A 130 12.85 5.83 0.14
CA LYS A 130 14.27 5.52 0.35
C LYS A 130 14.93 6.51 1.31
N GLN A 131 14.67 7.82 1.15
CA GLN A 131 15.17 8.85 2.06
C GLN A 131 14.68 8.60 3.49
N LEU A 132 13.37 8.42 3.69
CA LEU A 132 12.81 8.26 5.03
C LEU A 132 13.30 6.99 5.73
N LYS A 133 13.51 5.89 5.00
CA LYS A 133 14.12 4.66 5.57
C LYS A 133 15.58 4.86 6.02
N THR A 134 16.25 5.94 5.62
CA THR A 134 17.58 6.30 6.14
C THR A 134 17.52 7.28 7.31
N GLU A 135 16.44 8.05 7.42
CA GLU A 135 16.26 9.07 8.46
C GLU A 135 15.62 8.49 9.74
N TYR A 136 14.82 7.44 9.61
CA TYR A 136 14.06 6.84 10.71
C TYR A 136 14.37 5.35 10.84
N GLU A 137 14.69 4.91 12.05
CA GLU A 137 14.93 3.50 12.37
C GLU A 137 13.63 2.70 12.53
N ASP A 138 12.56 3.35 12.99
CA ASP A 138 11.27 2.72 13.25
C ASP A 138 10.36 2.73 12.00
N THR A 139 9.84 1.55 11.64
CA THR A 139 8.96 1.38 10.48
C THR A 139 7.67 2.20 10.60
N ALA A 140 7.09 2.33 11.79
CA ALA A 140 5.87 3.12 11.96
C ALA A 140 6.15 4.62 11.77
N ALA A 141 7.30 5.12 12.21
CA ALA A 141 7.75 6.47 11.92
C ALA A 141 7.95 6.71 10.41
N VAL A 142 8.62 5.77 9.70
CA VAL A 142 8.73 5.84 8.23
C VAL A 142 7.36 5.95 7.56
N TYR A 143 6.40 5.09 7.97
CA TYR A 143 5.05 5.11 7.44
C TYR A 143 4.32 6.44 7.71
N GLN A 144 4.38 6.94 8.95
CA GLN A 144 3.73 8.22 9.30
C GLN A 144 4.29 9.37 8.45
N GLN A 145 5.60 9.43 8.26
CA GLN A 145 6.23 10.47 7.42
C GLN A 145 5.88 10.29 5.94
N MET A 146 5.79 9.06 5.45
CA MET A 146 5.31 8.80 4.09
C MET A 146 3.85 9.23 3.91
N VAL A 147 2.96 8.96 4.87
CA VAL A 147 1.55 9.38 4.79
C VAL A 147 1.43 10.91 4.73
N LEU A 148 2.16 11.64 5.57
CA LEU A 148 2.18 13.10 5.54
C LEU A 148 2.66 13.63 4.18
N TRP A 149 3.72 13.03 3.64
CA TRP A 149 4.24 13.40 2.34
C TRP A 149 3.26 13.05 1.20
N LEU A 150 2.65 11.85 1.21
CA LEU A 150 1.68 11.39 0.22
C LEU A 150 0.46 12.31 0.16
N ARG A 151 -0.10 12.69 1.31
CA ARG A 151 -1.19 13.66 1.40
C ARG A 151 -0.87 15.01 0.79
N SER A 152 0.40 15.44 0.81
CA SER A 152 0.83 16.65 0.12
C SER A 152 1.02 16.39 -1.37
N TYR A 153 1.70 15.30 -1.71
CA TYR A 153 2.05 14.91 -3.07
C TYR A 153 0.82 14.70 -3.95
N THR A 154 -0.27 14.14 -3.42
CA THR A 154 -1.48 13.83 -4.18
C THR A 154 -2.50 14.97 -4.21
N LYS A 155 -2.25 16.10 -3.55
CA LYS A 155 -3.11 17.31 -3.69
C LYS A 155 -2.94 17.99 -5.03
N ASP A 156 -1.76 17.83 -5.64
CA ASP A 156 -1.36 18.49 -6.87
C ASP A 156 -1.43 17.54 -8.10
N LEU A 157 -2.00 16.34 -7.93
CA LEU A 157 -2.25 15.34 -8.98
C LEU A 157 -3.72 15.35 -9.43
#